data_AF-A0A2S2R5P6-F1
#
_entry.id   AF-A0A2S2R5P6-F1
#
_cell.length_a   1.000
_cell.length_b   1.000
_cell.length_c   1.000
_cell.angle_alpha   90.00
_cell.angle_beta   90.00
_cell.angle_gamma   90.00
#
_symmetry.space_group_name_H-M   'P 1'
#
loop_
_entity.id
_entity.type
_entity.pdbx_description
1 polymer ?
#
loop_
_entity_poly.entity_id
_entity_poly.type
_entity_poly.pdbx_seq_one_letter_code
_entity_poly.pdbx_strand_id
1 'polypeptide(L)'
;MINEDIQYEVQVTNAYKNYGANNVFNGLNMNVTSGSIYGLLGPSGCGKSTLLHCILGTMTLDSGTIDLKVESLKDVGYMPQDLCLETELTINETFEYYGTLYKMNEKSIKTKKVELTTFLQLSNTDSYIKDLSVDDGVYLKERVPRS
;
A
#
# COMPACT_ATOMS: atom_id res chain seq x y z
N MET A 1 29.52 -20.01 16.79
CA MET A 1 28.95 -19.08 15.79
C MET A 1 27.45 -19.17 15.94
N ILE A 2 26.83 -18.17 16.56
CA ILE A 2 25.37 -18.09 16.65
C ILE A 2 24.95 -17.64 15.25
N ASN A 3 24.28 -18.50 14.48
CA ASN A 3 23.55 -18.03 13.31
C ASN A 3 22.47 -17.11 13.87
N GLU A 4 22.60 -15.81 13.64
CA GLU A 4 21.48 -14.90 13.80
C GLU A 4 20.43 -15.38 12.79
N ASP A 5 19.34 -15.96 13.29
CA ASP A 5 18.20 -16.37 12.47
C ASP A 5 17.69 -15.12 11.75
N ILE A 6 18.04 -14.97 10.48
CA ILE A 6 17.59 -13.83 9.67
C ILE A 6 16.07 -13.89 9.61
N GLN A 7 15.41 -12.96 10.30
CA GLN A 7 13.97 -12.85 10.32
C GLN A 7 13.50 -12.08 9.08
N TYR A 8 12.72 -12.77 8.24
CA TYR A 8 12.06 -12.17 7.09
C TYR A 8 10.63 -11.75 7.46
N GLU A 9 10.25 -10.54 7.07
CA GLU A 9 8.86 -10.05 7.16
C GLU A 9 8.03 -10.58 5.99
N VAL A 10 8.65 -10.71 4.81
CA VAL A 10 8.04 -11.34 3.63
C VAL A 10 9.01 -12.39 3.09
N GLN A 11 8.54 -13.62 2.93
CA GLN A 11 9.28 -14.69 2.28
C GLN A 11 8.43 -15.30 1.16
N VAL A 12 8.97 -15.31 -0.05
CA VAL A 12 8.39 -15.92 -1.24
C VAL A 12 9.27 -17.09 -1.63
N THR A 13 8.69 -18.29 -1.67
CA THR A 13 9.42 -19.52 -1.99
C THR A 13 8.83 -20.18 -3.22
N ASN A 14 9.64 -20.30 -4.27
CA ASN A 14 9.28 -20.96 -5.53
C ASN A 14 7.91 -20.55 -6.06
N ALA A 15 7.63 -19.25 -6.11
CA ALA A 15 6.34 -18.75 -6.58
C ALA A 15 6.18 -18.95 -8.09
N TYR A 16 5.05 -19.57 -8.47
CA TYR A 16 4.58 -19.71 -9.85
C TYR A 16 3.23 -19.03 -10.01
N LYS A 17 3.09 -18.23 -11.07
CA LYS A 17 1.83 -17.57 -11.41
C LYS A 17 1.71 -17.34 -12.91
N ASN A 18 0.63 -17.83 -13.50
CA ASN A 18 0.36 -17.79 -14.92
C ASN A 18 -1.05 -17.23 -15.20
N TYR A 19 -1.19 -16.52 -16.31
CA TYR A 19 -2.47 -16.09 -16.86
C TYR A 19 -2.60 -16.60 -18.30
N GLY A 20 -3.28 -17.73 -18.47
CA GLY A 20 -3.34 -18.41 -19.76
C GLY A 20 -1.94 -18.76 -20.24
N ALA A 21 -1.50 -18.18 -21.37
CA ALA A 21 -0.17 -18.38 -21.92
C ALA A 21 0.94 -17.49 -21.30
N ASN A 22 0.56 -16.51 -20.46
CA ASN A 22 1.52 -15.56 -19.89
C ASN A 22 2.04 -16.04 -18.54
N ASN A 23 3.30 -16.45 -18.49
CA ASN A 23 3.98 -16.81 -17.25
C ASN A 23 4.50 -15.56 -16.55
N VAL A 24 3.90 -15.21 -15.41
CA VAL A 24 4.29 -14.02 -14.62
C VAL A 24 5.40 -14.36 -13.64
N PHE A 25 5.27 -15.46 -12.90
CA PHE A 25 6.32 -15.99 -12.03
C PHE A 25 6.66 -17.42 -12.43
N ASN A 26 7.95 -17.72 -12.51
CA ASN A 26 8.48 -19.04 -12.84
C ASN A 26 9.57 -19.42 -11.82
N GLY A 27 9.15 -19.80 -10.61
CA GLY A 27 10.06 -20.11 -9.51
C GLY A 27 10.67 -18.87 -8.83
N LEU A 28 9.89 -17.81 -8.67
CA LEU A 28 10.35 -16.58 -8.00
C LEU A 28 10.66 -16.87 -6.52
N ASN A 29 11.84 -16.44 -6.07
CA ASN A 29 12.25 -16.48 -4.67
C ASN A 29 12.64 -15.08 -4.21
N MET A 30 12.13 -14.63 -3.06
CA MET A 30 12.35 -13.28 -2.55
C MET A 30 12.23 -13.28 -1.03
N ASN A 31 13.13 -12.57 -0.35
CA ASN A 31 13.10 -12.39 1.09
C ASN A 31 13.24 -10.90 1.43
N VAL A 32 12.35 -10.38 2.25
CA VAL A 32 12.38 -9.00 2.77
C VAL A 32 12.65 -9.06 4.26
N THR A 33 13.73 -8.42 4.72
CA THR A 33 14.10 -8.36 6.13
C THR A 33 13.37 -7.24 6.86
N SER A 34 13.22 -7.38 8.17
CA SER A 34 12.63 -6.34 9.02
C SER A 34 13.43 -5.03 8.94
N GLY A 35 12.71 -3.90 8.95
CA GLY A 35 13.31 -2.56 8.89
C GLY A 35 13.94 -2.17 7.55
N SER A 36 13.74 -2.96 6.49
CA SER A 36 14.26 -2.66 5.16
C SER A 36 13.22 -2.03 4.23
N ILE A 37 13.69 -1.24 3.27
CA ILE A 37 12.88 -0.77 2.14
C ILE A 37 13.28 -1.59 0.92
N TYR A 38 12.30 -2.25 0.30
CA TYR A 38 12.52 -3.07 -0.89
C TYR A 38 11.86 -2.45 -2.12
N GLY A 39 12.66 -2.18 -3.16
CA GLY A 39 12.18 -1.61 -4.42
C GLY A 39 11.88 -2.71 -5.45
N LEU A 40 10.62 -2.82 -5.88
CA LEU A 40 10.22 -3.74 -6.95
C LEU A 40 10.27 -3.03 -8.31
N LEU A 41 11.33 -3.30 -9.09
CA LEU A 41 11.61 -2.61 -10.36
C LEU A 41 11.39 -3.54 -11.56
N GLY A 42 10.96 -2.97 -12.69
CA GLY A 42 10.78 -3.69 -13.95
C GLY A 42 9.78 -3.01 -14.90
N PRO A 43 9.72 -3.42 -16.17
CA PRO A 43 8.83 -2.82 -17.17
C PRO A 43 7.34 -2.98 -16.82
N SER A 44 6.47 -2.18 -17.43
CA SER A 44 5.02 -2.36 -17.27
C SER A 44 4.62 -3.78 -17.69
N GLY A 45 3.72 -4.40 -16.93
CA GLY A 45 3.26 -5.77 -17.19
C GLY A 45 4.19 -6.89 -16.71
N CYS A 46 5.36 -6.61 -16.12
CA CYS A 46 6.28 -7.66 -15.66
C CYS A 46 5.86 -8.38 -14.37
N GLY A 47 4.66 -8.14 -13.83
CA GLY A 47 4.16 -8.83 -12.65
C GLY A 47 4.35 -8.13 -11.30
N LYS A 48 4.72 -6.85 -11.26
CA LYS A 48 4.94 -6.13 -9.99
C LYS A 48 3.68 -6.05 -9.13
N SER A 49 2.59 -5.52 -9.71
CA SER A 49 1.30 -5.46 -9.04
C SER A 49 0.79 -6.87 -8.72
N THR A 50 1.02 -7.83 -9.62
CA THR A 50 0.73 -9.26 -9.36
C THR A 50 1.41 -9.75 -8.08
N LEU A 51 2.68 -9.41 -7.87
CA LEU A 51 3.44 -9.85 -6.70
C LEU A 51 2.88 -9.20 -5.43
N LEU A 52 2.62 -7.89 -5.48
CA LEU A 52 2.01 -7.17 -4.36
C LEU A 52 0.64 -7.76 -4.00
N HIS A 53 -0.22 -8.06 -4.97
CA HIS A 53 -1.52 -8.68 -4.73
C HIS A 53 -1.42 -10.08 -4.14
N CYS A 54 -0.41 -10.86 -4.54
CA CYS A 54 -0.12 -12.16 -3.94
C CYS A 54 0.35 -12.04 -2.49
N ILE A 55 1.26 -11.10 -2.20
CA ILE A 55 1.74 -10.84 -0.83
C ILE A 55 0.59 -10.42 0.09
N LEU A 56 -0.33 -9.58 -0.41
CA LEU A 56 -1.51 -9.14 0.34
C LEU A 56 -2.59 -10.22 0.49
N GLY A 57 -2.40 -11.40 -0.10
CA GLY A 57 -3.40 -12.47 -0.10
C GLY A 57 -4.65 -12.20 -0.94
N THR A 58 -4.72 -11.07 -1.64
CA THR A 58 -5.82 -10.71 -2.57
C THR A 58 -5.80 -11.54 -3.85
N MET A 59 -4.73 -12.29 -4.08
CA MET A 59 -4.58 -13.20 -5.20
C MET A 59 -3.73 -14.41 -4.83
N THR A 60 -4.11 -15.59 -5.30
CA THR A 60 -3.38 -16.83 -5.03
C THR A 60 -2.29 -17.08 -6.06
N LEU A 61 -1.20 -17.70 -5.62
CA LEU A 61 -0.22 -18.34 -6.51
C LEU A 61 -0.81 -19.62 -7.11
N ASP A 62 -0.25 -20.07 -8.23
CA ASP A 62 -0.59 -21.38 -8.80
C ASP A 62 0.25 -22.49 -8.15
N SER A 63 1.48 -22.16 -7.70
CA SER A 63 2.33 -23.03 -6.88
C SER A 63 3.36 -22.19 -6.10
N GLY A 64 3.97 -22.78 -5.07
CA GLY A 64 4.87 -22.09 -4.13
C GLY A 64 4.15 -21.51 -2.93
N THR A 65 4.89 -20.78 -2.08
CA THR A 65 4.35 -20.16 -0.86
C THR A 65 4.76 -18.69 -0.73
N ILE A 66 3.91 -17.92 -0.03
CA ILE A 66 4.26 -16.61 0.49
C ILE A 66 3.94 -16.60 1.97
N ASP A 67 4.96 -16.37 2.77
CA ASP A 67 4.89 -16.24 4.22
C ASP A 67 5.07 -14.76 4.57
N LEU A 68 4.00 -14.15 5.10
CA LEU A 68 3.97 -12.77 5.56
C LEU A 68 3.89 -12.77 7.09
N LYS A 69 4.90 -12.23 7.75
CA LYS A 69 5.01 -12.24 9.21
C LYS A 69 4.19 -11.10 9.83
N VAL A 70 2.87 -11.24 9.82
CA VAL A 70 1.93 -10.30 10.44
C VAL A 70 0.90 -11.03 11.27
N GLU A 71 0.45 -10.43 12.37
CA GLU A 71 -0.63 -10.99 13.20
C GLU A 71 -1.98 -10.87 12.47
N SER A 72 -2.18 -9.78 11.74
CA SER A 72 -3.36 -9.56 10.91
C SER A 72 -3.01 -8.82 9.62
N LEU A 73 -3.70 -9.15 8.52
CA LEU A 73 -3.63 -8.35 7.29
C LEU A 73 -4.11 -6.90 7.49
N LYS A 74 -4.84 -6.60 8.57
CA LYS A 74 -5.22 -5.23 8.94
C LYS A 74 -4.04 -4.35 9.34
N ASP A 75 -2.93 -4.97 9.73
CA ASP A 75 -1.71 -4.26 10.13
C ASP A 75 -0.82 -3.94 8.92
N VAL A 76 -1.25 -4.35 7.71
CA VAL A 76 -0.53 -4.11 6.46
C VAL A 76 -1.13 -2.90 5.75
N GLY A 77 -0.34 -1.85 5.59
CA GLY A 77 -0.68 -0.70 4.74
C GLY A 77 -0.51 -1.03 3.27
N TYR A 78 -1.54 -0.80 2.46
CA TYR A 78 -1.49 -0.90 1.00
C TYR A 78 -1.98 0.39 0.36
N MET A 79 -1.18 0.96 -0.53
CA MET A 79 -1.56 2.11 -1.35
C MET A 79 -1.83 1.63 -2.79
N PRO A 80 -3.09 1.63 -3.26
CA PRO A 80 -3.39 1.28 -4.64
C PRO A 80 -2.82 2.30 -5.62
N GLN A 81 -2.67 1.88 -6.89
CA GLN A 81 -2.15 2.76 -7.95
C GLN A 81 -3.08 3.95 -8.23
N ASP A 82 -4.39 3.74 -8.16
CA ASP A 82 -5.39 4.79 -8.25
C ASP A 82 -5.83 5.15 -6.82
N LEU A 83 -5.67 6.42 -6.44
CA LEU A 83 -6.04 6.92 -5.13
C LEU A 83 -7.57 7.09 -5.08
N CYS A 84 -8.25 6.28 -4.27
CA CYS A 84 -9.71 6.32 -4.09
C CYS A 84 -10.10 7.15 -2.87
N LEU A 85 -9.66 8.41 -2.81
CA LEU A 85 -10.18 9.34 -1.80
C LEU A 85 -11.52 9.92 -2.27
N GLU A 86 -12.43 10.16 -1.33
CA GLU A 86 -13.68 10.85 -1.63
C GLU A 86 -13.40 12.33 -1.89
N THR A 87 -13.62 12.75 -3.13
CA THR A 87 -13.23 14.07 -3.63
C THR A 87 -14.10 15.20 -3.08
N GLU A 88 -15.31 14.87 -2.63
CA GLU A 88 -16.27 15.82 -2.08
C GLU A 88 -16.14 16.04 -0.57
N LEU A 89 -15.20 15.35 0.11
CA LEU A 89 -14.87 15.64 1.50
C LEU A 89 -13.75 16.68 1.59
N THR A 90 -13.78 17.48 2.64
CA THR A 90 -12.62 18.27 3.06
C THR A 90 -11.52 17.38 3.63
N ILE A 91 -10.31 17.90 3.75
CA ILE A 91 -9.20 17.19 4.42
C ILE A 91 -9.60 16.82 5.86
N ASN A 92 -10.23 17.75 6.58
CA ASN A 92 -10.71 17.53 7.95
C ASN A 92 -11.76 16.41 8.02
N GLU A 93 -12.75 16.43 7.12
CA GLU A 93 -13.77 15.38 7.04
C GLU A 93 -13.17 14.03 6.63
N THR A 94 -12.18 14.03 5.74
CA THR A 94 -11.46 12.82 5.31
C THR A 94 -10.75 12.16 6.49
N PHE A 95 -10.05 12.93 7.31
CA PHE A 95 -9.43 12.40 8.52
C PHE A 95 -10.45 11.84 9.53
N GLU A 96 -11.61 12.48 9.68
CA GLU A 96 -12.70 11.98 10.53
C GLU A 96 -13.33 10.70 9.98
N TYR A 97 -13.59 10.67 8.67
CA TYR A 97 -14.16 9.53 7.95
C TYR A 97 -13.29 8.30 8.11
N TYR A 98 -12.01 8.38 7.73
CA TYR A 98 -11.09 7.25 7.85
C TYR A 98 -10.80 6.91 9.32
N GLY A 99 -10.66 7.91 10.19
CA GLY A 99 -10.48 7.68 11.62
C GLY A 99 -11.62 6.82 12.21
N THR A 100 -12.85 7.14 11.85
CA THR A 100 -14.04 6.39 12.27
C THR A 100 -14.09 5.01 11.62
N LEU A 101 -13.78 4.91 10.33
CA LEU A 101 -13.73 3.65 9.58
C LEU A 101 -12.73 2.66 10.20
N TYR A 102 -11.58 3.16 10.64
CA TYR A 102 -10.55 2.39 11.37
C TYR A 102 -10.86 2.23 12.87
N LYS A 103 -12.07 2.61 13.32
CA LYS A 103 -12.56 2.48 14.70
C LYS A 103 -11.66 3.19 15.73
N MET A 104 -11.06 4.30 15.33
CA MET A 104 -10.30 5.15 16.24
C MET A 104 -11.25 5.95 17.14
N ASN A 105 -10.86 6.16 18.39
CA ASN A 105 -11.58 7.08 19.27
C ASN A 105 -11.28 8.54 18.90
N GLU A 106 -12.14 9.46 19.31
CA GLU A 106 -12.06 10.90 18.99
C GLU A 106 -10.70 11.52 19.36
N LYS A 107 -10.13 11.14 20.51
CA LYS A 107 -8.82 11.62 20.94
C LYS A 107 -7.72 11.18 19.97
N SER A 108 -7.72 9.91 19.57
CA SER A 108 -6.76 9.37 18.59
C SER A 108 -6.89 10.02 17.22
N ILE A 109 -8.12 10.27 16.76
CA ILE A 109 -8.38 10.99 15.50
C ILE A 109 -7.79 12.40 15.58
N LYS A 110 -8.09 13.15 16.65
CA LYS A 110 -7.56 14.51 16.85
C LYS A 110 -6.04 14.54 16.87
N THR A 111 -5.39 13.59 17.55
CA THR A 111 -3.93 13.49 17.57
C THR A 111 -3.36 13.19 16.17
N LYS A 112 -3.93 12.22 15.45
CA LYS A 112 -3.45 11.88 14.09
C LYS A 112 -3.73 12.98 13.07
N LYS A 113 -4.84 13.72 13.20
CA LYS A 113 -5.10 14.91 12.37
C LYS A 113 -3.94 15.90 12.45
N VAL A 114 -3.52 16.26 13.66
CA VAL A 114 -2.42 17.22 13.87
C VAL A 114 -1.10 16.67 13.32
N GLU A 115 -0.79 15.41 13.63
CA GLU A 115 0.43 14.75 13.17
C GLU A 115 0.52 14.69 11.64
N LEU A 116 -0.54 14.22 10.97
CA LEU A 116 -0.58 14.08 9.52
C LEU A 116 -0.61 15.43 8.81
N THR A 117 -1.35 16.42 9.33
CA THR A 117 -1.34 17.79 8.79
C THR A 117 0.07 18.36 8.80
N THR A 118 0.80 18.14 9.90
CA THR A 118 2.19 18.62 10.04
C THR A 118 3.14 17.84 9.12
N PHE A 119 3.04 16.51 9.11
CA PHE A 119 3.90 15.64 8.32
C PHE A 119 3.74 15.85 6.82
N LEU A 120 2.51 16.01 6.35
CA LEU A 120 2.15 16.24 4.95
C LEU A 120 2.24 17.73 4.56
N GLN A 121 2.54 18.63 5.49
CA GLN A 121 2.65 20.08 5.26
C GLN A 121 1.38 20.71 4.67
N LEU A 122 0.20 20.25 5.11
CA LEU A 122 -1.08 20.72 4.59
C LEU A 122 -1.39 22.12 5.13
N SER A 123 -1.65 23.06 4.22
CA SER A 123 -1.80 24.49 4.53
C SER A 123 -3.22 24.89 4.96
N ASN A 124 -4.25 24.29 4.36
CA ASN A 124 -5.67 24.56 4.68
C ASN A 124 -6.49 23.27 4.73
N THR A 125 -6.81 22.80 5.94
CA THR A 125 -7.53 21.53 6.15
C THR A 125 -9.04 21.60 5.93
N ASP A 126 -9.59 22.79 5.69
CA ASP A 126 -11.00 22.99 5.31
C ASP A 126 -11.19 22.97 3.78
N SER A 127 -10.13 22.78 3.00
CA SER A 127 -10.21 22.62 1.54
C SER A 127 -10.73 21.23 1.18
N TYR A 128 -11.46 21.12 0.06
CA TYR A 128 -11.88 19.83 -0.49
C TYR A 128 -10.67 19.03 -1.01
N ILE A 129 -10.77 17.70 -0.93
CA ILE A 129 -9.74 16.81 -1.47
C ILE A 129 -9.49 17.08 -2.97
N LYS A 130 -10.54 17.34 -3.75
CA LYS A 130 -10.39 17.68 -5.19
C LYS A 130 -9.60 18.96 -5.47
N ASP A 131 -9.54 19.87 -4.51
CA ASP A 131 -8.85 21.16 -4.65
C ASP A 131 -7.38 21.08 -4.22
N LEU A 132 -6.92 19.91 -3.73
CA LEU A 132 -5.52 19.69 -3.38
C LEU A 132 -4.65 19.72 -4.63
N SER A 133 -3.68 20.63 -4.62
CA SER A 133 -2.71 20.76 -5.70
C SER A 133 -1.53 19.82 -5.50
N VAL A 134 -0.74 19.60 -6.57
CA VAL A 134 0.52 18.83 -6.52
C VAL A 134 1.49 19.40 -5.48
N ASP A 135 1.42 20.71 -5.23
CA ASP A 135 2.28 21.42 -4.29
C ASP A 135 1.89 21.17 -2.82
N ASP A 136 0.69 20.64 -2.56
CA ASP A 136 0.23 20.25 -1.20
C ASP A 136 0.62 18.81 -0.82
N GLY A 137 1.51 18.18 -1.60
CA GLY A 137 2.09 16.88 -1.28
C GLY A 137 1.19 15.66 -1.56
N VAL A 138 0.06 15.84 -2.27
CA VAL A 138 -0.90 14.78 -2.57
C VAL A 138 -1.07 14.58 -4.07
N TYR A 139 -0.75 13.38 -4.57
CA TYR A 139 -1.03 12.99 -5.96
C TYR A 139 -2.49 12.51 -6.10
N LEU A 140 -3.40 13.39 -6.50
CA LEU A 140 -4.67 12.98 -7.11
C LEU A 140 -4.48 12.95 -8.62
N LYS A 141 -4.30 11.74 -9.17
CA LYS A 141 -4.23 11.59 -10.62
C LYS A 141 -5.63 11.76 -11.20
N GLU A 142 -5.92 12.93 -11.77
CA GLU A 142 -7.04 13.03 -12.72
C GLU A 142 -6.78 12.06 -13.88
N ARG A 143 -7.68 11.09 -14.06
CA ARG A 143 -7.71 10.32 -15.31
C ARG A 143 -8.23 11.24 -16.41
N VAL A 144 -7.31 11.82 -17.18
CA VAL A 144 -7.66 12.34 -18.51
C VAL A 144 -8.27 11.17 -19.30
N PRO A 145 -9.50 11.29 -19.82
CA PRO A 145 -10.09 10.24 -20.64
C PRO A 145 -9.17 10.03 -21.85
N ARG A 146 -8.73 8.79 -22.09
CA ARG A 146 -8.05 8.46 -23.34
C ARG A 146 -9.08 8.56 -24.46
N SER A 147 -8.88 9.56 -25.33
CA SER A 147 -9.51 9.67 -26.65
C SER A 147 -9.15 8.48 -27.54
#